data_AF-A0AAU9RWW9-F1
#
_entry.id   AF-A0AAU9RWW9-F1
#
_cell.length_a   1.000
_cell.length_b   1.000
_cell.length_c   1.000
_cell.angle_alpha   90.00
_cell.angle_beta   90.00
_cell.angle_gamma   90.00
#
_symmetry.space_group_name_H-M   'P 1'
#
loop_
_entity.id
_entity.type
_entity.pdbx_description
1 polymer ?
#
loop_
_entity_poly.entity_id
_entity_poly.type
_entity_poly.pdbx_seq_one_letter_code
_entity_poly.pdbx_strand_id
1 'polypeptide(L)'
;RGAAKAKRRHCAVCTTRNIRCSRICEFADYFPYELLREYESANDLFGTPNILKMMRLAPTEQKSVLASSILIEGIAWTCDPVRGGFGMLQRLVWEVQVHEAYLNELKEKIKDKKRKR
;
A
#
# COMPACT_ATOMS: atom_id res chain seq x y z
N ARG A 1 33.95 -22.14 -5.27
CA ARG A 1 33.57 -21.97 -3.85
C ARG A 1 32.08 -21.64 -3.84
N GLY A 2 31.25 -22.56 -3.36
CA GLY A 2 29.79 -22.47 -3.49
C GLY A 2 29.22 -21.35 -2.64
N ALA A 3 28.51 -20.42 -3.28
CA ALA A 3 27.69 -19.44 -2.58
C ALA A 3 26.63 -20.20 -1.78
N ALA A 4 26.62 -20.01 -0.46
CA ALA A 4 25.57 -20.48 0.42
C ALA A 4 24.22 -20.03 -0.17
N LYS A 5 23.40 -21.00 -0.56
CA LYS A 5 22.11 -20.77 -1.22
C LYS A 5 21.16 -20.15 -0.18
N ALA A 6 21.10 -18.82 -0.13
CA ALA A 6 20.16 -18.10 0.71
C ALA A 6 18.76 -18.69 0.51
N LYS A 7 18.13 -19.12 1.61
CA LYS A 7 16.80 -19.75 1.60
C LYS A 7 15.81 -18.68 1.13
N ARG A 8 15.48 -18.67 -0.18
CA ARG A 8 14.50 -17.72 -0.73
C ARG A 8 13.17 -17.95 -0.01
N ARG A 9 12.66 -16.90 0.62
CA ARG A 9 11.32 -16.90 1.21
C ARG A 9 10.27 -16.95 0.10
N HIS A 10 9.14 -17.58 0.39
CA HIS A 10 7.99 -17.58 -0.51
C HIS A 10 7.41 -16.15 -0.56
N CYS A 11 6.96 -15.70 -1.74
CA CYS A 11 6.25 -14.42 -1.82
C CYS A 11 4.91 -14.49 -1.07
N ALA A 12 4.27 -13.34 -0.82
CA ALA A 12 3.03 -13.29 -0.03
C ALA A 12 1.90 -14.09 -0.70
N VAL A 13 1.77 -14.02 -2.02
CA VAL A 13 0.79 -14.81 -2.79
C VAL A 13 0.99 -16.32 -2.60
N CYS A 14 2.21 -16.81 -2.79
CA CYS A 14 2.49 -18.24 -2.69
C CYS A 14 2.35 -18.75 -1.25
N THR A 15 2.72 -17.92 -0.27
CA THR A 15 2.54 -18.22 1.15
C THR A 15 1.05 -18.35 1.49
N THR A 16 0.23 -17.37 1.10
CA THR A 16 -1.22 -17.37 1.33
C THR A 16 -1.91 -18.56 0.67
N ARG A 17 -1.50 -18.91 -0.55
CA ARG A 17 -2.04 -20.07 -1.28
C ARG A 17 -1.48 -21.41 -0.81
N ASN A 18 -0.51 -21.42 0.11
CA ASN A 18 0.22 -22.61 0.55
C ASN A 18 0.81 -23.43 -0.62
N ILE A 19 1.43 -22.76 -1.60
CA ILE A 19 2.09 -23.38 -2.75
C ILE A 19 3.57 -23.02 -2.81
N ARG A 20 4.37 -23.83 -3.52
CA ARG A 20 5.78 -23.53 -3.76
C ARG A 20 5.94 -22.27 -4.60
N CYS A 21 6.89 -21.41 -4.20
CA CYS A 21 7.24 -20.20 -4.93
C CYS A 21 8.35 -20.52 -5.94
N SER A 22 8.03 -20.44 -7.23
CA SER A 22 9.02 -20.64 -8.30
C SER A 22 10.09 -19.53 -8.28
N ARG A 23 11.26 -19.82 -8.85
CA ARG A 23 12.34 -18.81 -9.02
C ARG A 23 11.97 -17.68 -9.97
N ILE A 24 10.99 -17.92 -10.85
CA ILE A 24 10.46 -17.00 -11.86
C ILE A 24 9.00 -16.63 -11.54
N CYS A 25 8.63 -16.54 -10.26
CA CYS A 25 7.27 -16.19 -9.85
C CYS A 25 6.93 -14.76 -10.31
N GLU A 26 5.92 -14.63 -11.17
CA GLU A 26 5.46 -13.34 -11.73
C GLU A 26 5.00 -12.33 -10.66
N PHE A 27 4.71 -12.80 -9.45
CA PHE A 27 4.16 -11.99 -8.36
C PHE A 27 5.19 -11.65 -7.27
N ALA A 28 6.38 -12.25 -7.31
CA ALA A 28 7.36 -12.11 -6.22
C ALA A 28 7.89 -10.68 -6.08
N ASP A 29 8.01 -9.96 -7.20
CA ASP A 29 8.50 -8.58 -7.20
C ASP A 29 7.44 -7.58 -6.71
N TYR A 30 6.15 -7.93 -6.82
CA TYR A 30 5.03 -7.07 -6.46
C TYR A 30 4.50 -7.35 -5.05
N PHE A 31 4.57 -8.61 -4.61
CA PHE A 31 4.08 -9.05 -3.31
C PHE A 31 5.17 -9.84 -2.58
N PRO A 32 6.28 -9.19 -2.18
CA PRO A 32 7.34 -9.83 -1.42
C PRO A 32 6.81 -10.31 -0.04
N TYR A 33 7.56 -11.19 0.62
CA TYR A 33 7.14 -11.79 1.90
C TYR A 33 6.91 -10.75 3.00
N GLU A 34 7.65 -9.65 2.95
CA GLU A 34 7.58 -8.53 3.89
C GLU A 34 6.20 -7.88 3.91
N LEU A 35 5.45 -7.98 2.80
CA LEU A 35 4.10 -7.44 2.65
C LEU A 35 3.00 -8.48 2.90
N LEU A 36 3.31 -9.60 3.59
CA LEU A 36 2.35 -10.69 3.79
C LEU A 36 1.09 -10.25 4.53
N ARG A 37 1.20 -9.40 5.56
CA ARG A 37 0.04 -8.94 6.34
C ARG A 37 -0.87 -8.02 5.53
N GLU A 38 -0.27 -7.13 4.76
CA GLU A 38 -0.96 -6.23 3.83
C GLU A 38 -1.63 -7.06 2.72
N TYR A 39 -0.96 -8.10 2.25
CA TYR A 39 -1.52 -9.02 1.27
C TYR A 39 -2.69 -9.82 1.83
N GLU A 40 -2.63 -10.28 3.08
CA GLU A 40 -3.76 -10.94 3.77
C GLU A 40 -4.97 -10.01 3.84
N SER A 41 -4.76 -8.75 4.22
CA SER A 41 -5.82 -7.72 4.23
C SER A 41 -6.46 -7.52 2.85
N ALA A 42 -5.63 -7.48 1.80
CA ALA A 42 -6.11 -7.39 0.43
C ALA A 42 -6.80 -8.68 -0.05
N ASN A 43 -6.32 -9.84 0.40
CA ASN A 43 -6.92 -11.14 0.09
C ASN A 43 -8.30 -11.28 0.75
N ASP A 44 -8.49 -10.77 1.95
CA ASP A 44 -9.79 -10.79 2.62
C ASP A 44 -10.82 -9.91 1.88
N LEU A 45 -10.38 -8.78 1.31
CA LEU A 45 -11.24 -7.89 0.54
C LEU A 45 -11.52 -8.41 -0.89
N PHE A 46 -10.48 -8.69 -1.66
CA PHE A 46 -10.61 -8.99 -3.09
C PHE A 46 -10.63 -10.49 -3.39
N GLY A 47 -9.97 -11.30 -2.54
CA GLY A 47 -9.63 -12.67 -2.84
C GLY A 47 -8.42 -12.80 -3.77
N THR A 48 -7.52 -13.73 -3.45
CA THR A 48 -6.35 -14.04 -4.28
C THR A 48 -6.68 -14.21 -5.78
N PRO A 49 -7.73 -14.97 -6.19
CA PRO A 49 -8.04 -15.13 -7.62
C PRO A 49 -8.27 -13.82 -8.37
N ASN A 50 -8.96 -12.86 -7.75
CA ASN A 50 -9.23 -11.55 -8.35
C ASN A 50 -7.97 -10.68 -8.38
N ILE A 51 -7.16 -10.71 -7.32
CA ILE A 51 -5.86 -10.03 -7.30
C ILE A 51 -4.98 -10.50 -8.47
N LEU A 52 -4.86 -11.83 -8.67
CA LEU A 52 -4.06 -12.36 -9.77
C LEU A 52 -4.65 -12.01 -11.15
N LYS A 53 -5.98 -11.99 -11.28
CA LYS A 53 -6.66 -11.55 -12.50
C LYS A 53 -6.34 -10.10 -12.82
N MET A 54 -6.49 -9.18 -11.86
CA MET A 54 -6.16 -7.76 -12.02
C MET A 54 -4.70 -7.56 -12.42
N MET A 55 -3.76 -8.22 -11.72
CA MET A 55 -2.34 -8.12 -12.00
C MET A 55 -1.91 -8.65 -13.38
N ARG A 56 -2.65 -9.62 -13.94
CA ARG A 56 -2.39 -10.12 -15.29
C ARG A 56 -2.97 -9.23 -16.38
N LEU A 57 -4.11 -8.59 -16.11
CA LEU A 57 -4.77 -7.67 -17.06
C LEU A 57 -4.09 -6.30 -17.11
N ALA A 58 -3.39 -5.89 -16.05
CA ALA A 58 -2.73 -4.60 -16.00
C ALA A 58 -1.50 -4.52 -16.94
N PRO A 59 -1.30 -3.37 -17.63
CA PRO A 59 -0.06 -3.09 -18.35
C PRO A 59 1.15 -3.18 -17.43
N THR A 60 2.29 -3.67 -17.94
CA THR A 60 3.53 -3.88 -17.17
C THR A 60 3.92 -2.65 -16.35
N GLU A 61 3.90 -1.46 -16.97
CA GLU A 61 4.26 -0.19 -16.33
C GLU A 61 3.37 0.17 -15.13
N GLN A 62 2.13 -0.34 -15.09
CA GLN A 62 1.16 -0.04 -14.05
C GLN A 62 1.11 -1.10 -12.95
N LYS A 63 1.75 -2.27 -13.14
CA LYS A 63 1.66 -3.38 -12.18
C LYS A 63 2.17 -3.03 -10.78
N SER A 64 3.24 -2.24 -10.71
CA SER A 64 3.78 -1.77 -9.42
C SER A 64 2.79 -0.88 -8.66
N VAL A 65 2.19 0.08 -9.36
CA VAL A 65 1.18 0.98 -8.79
C VAL A 65 -0.07 0.20 -8.42
N LEU A 66 -0.54 -0.69 -9.29
CA LEU A 66 -1.69 -1.55 -9.02
C LEU A 66 -1.48 -2.42 -7.78
N ALA A 67 -0.32 -3.08 -7.65
CA ALA A 67 -0.01 -3.90 -6.48
C ALA A 67 -0.08 -3.07 -5.20
N SER A 68 0.52 -1.87 -5.20
CA SER A 68 0.48 -0.94 -4.08
C SER A 68 -0.96 -0.52 -3.74
N SER A 69 -1.77 -0.19 -4.76
CA SER A 69 -3.17 0.19 -4.57
C SER A 69 -4.02 -0.95 -4.00
N ILE A 70 -3.81 -2.19 -4.45
CA ILE A 70 -4.51 -3.37 -3.92
C ILE A 70 -4.21 -3.54 -2.42
N LEU A 71 -2.95 -3.40 -2.01
CA LEU A 71 -2.55 -3.51 -0.61
C LEU A 71 -3.15 -2.39 0.24
N ILE A 72 -3.04 -1.14 -0.23
CA ILE A 72 -3.59 0.04 0.47
C ILE A 72 -5.10 -0.10 0.65
N GLU A 73 -5.83 -0.53 -0.38
CA GLU A 73 -7.28 -0.71 -0.30
C GLU A 73 -7.65 -1.81 0.71
N GLY A 74 -6.94 -2.95 0.71
CA GLY A 74 -7.13 -4.00 1.71
C GLY A 74 -6.95 -3.50 3.15
N ILE A 75 -5.90 -2.72 3.39
CA ILE A 75 -5.65 -2.08 4.70
C ILE A 75 -6.77 -1.11 5.04
N ALA A 76 -7.24 -0.31 4.09
CA ALA A 76 -8.30 0.67 4.31
C ALA A 76 -9.59 0.01 4.80
N TRP A 77 -10.00 -1.08 4.17
CA TRP A 77 -11.18 -1.86 4.56
C TRP A 77 -11.00 -2.60 5.88
N THR A 78 -9.77 -2.98 6.23
CA THR A 78 -9.46 -3.55 7.55
C THR A 78 -9.59 -2.49 8.65
N CYS A 79 -9.14 -1.26 8.39
CA CYS A 79 -9.17 -0.15 9.35
C CYS A 79 -10.55 0.50 9.51
N ASP A 80 -11.32 0.64 8.43
CA ASP A 80 -12.68 1.17 8.44
C ASP A 80 -13.58 0.26 7.59
N PRO A 81 -14.19 -0.79 8.18
CA PRO A 81 -15.04 -1.73 7.44
C PRO A 81 -16.30 -1.12 6.84
N VAL A 82 -16.66 0.11 7.23
CA VAL A 82 -17.87 0.79 6.74
C VAL A 82 -17.55 1.66 5.53
N ARG A 83 -16.40 2.37 5.56
CA ARG A 83 -16.05 3.36 4.54
C ARG A 83 -14.81 3.01 3.71
N GLY A 84 -14.03 2.00 4.11
CA GLY A 84 -12.86 1.51 3.39
C GLY A 84 -11.92 2.63 2.92
N GLY A 85 -11.50 2.54 1.65
CA GLY A 85 -10.64 3.55 1.01
C GLY A 85 -11.21 4.96 1.03
N PHE A 86 -12.54 5.11 0.97
CA PHE A 86 -13.17 6.43 1.03
C PHE A 86 -13.01 7.09 2.40
N GLY A 87 -13.16 6.33 3.49
CA GLY A 87 -12.95 6.83 4.85
C GLY A 87 -11.51 7.27 5.09
N MET A 88 -10.54 6.54 4.54
CA MET A 88 -9.13 6.92 4.56
C MET A 88 -8.88 8.21 3.76
N LEU A 89 -9.43 8.33 2.55
CA LEU A 89 -9.32 9.55 1.74
C LEU A 89 -9.90 10.77 2.46
N GLN A 90 -11.11 10.66 3.03
CA GLN A 90 -11.74 11.75 3.77
C GLN A 90 -10.87 12.23 4.94
N ARG A 91 -10.27 11.29 5.67
CA ARG A 91 -9.37 11.60 6.79
C ARG A 91 -8.13 12.35 6.31
N LEU A 92 -7.47 11.87 5.26
CA LEU A 92 -6.28 12.52 4.70
C LEU A 92 -6.60 13.93 4.18
N VAL A 93 -7.72 14.10 3.48
CA VAL A 93 -8.17 15.43 3.01
C VAL A 93 -8.40 16.37 4.19
N TRP A 94 -9.04 15.90 5.25
CA TRP A 94 -9.25 16.68 6.46
C TRP A 94 -7.93 17.07 7.14
N GLU A 95 -6.98 16.13 7.28
CA GLU A 95 -5.66 16.39 7.86
C GLU A 95 -4.89 17.45 7.07
N VAL A 96 -4.90 17.37 5.73
CA VAL A 96 -4.29 18.39 4.86
C VAL A 96 -4.93 19.76 5.11
N GLN A 97 -6.25 19.85 5.14
CA GLN A 97 -6.96 21.12 5.37
C GLN A 97 -6.61 21.74 6.73
N VAL A 98 -6.58 20.94 7.79
CA VAL A 98 -6.21 21.39 9.14
C VAL A 98 -4.77 21.89 9.18
N HIS A 99 -3.84 21.15 8.56
CA HIS A 99 -2.43 21.54 8.52
C HIS A 99 -2.19 22.80 7.68
N GLU A 100 -2.87 22.96 6.56
CA GLU A 100 -2.81 24.18 5.75
C GLU A 100 -3.34 25.40 6.51
N ALA A 101 -4.46 25.26 7.23
CA ALA A 101 -5.00 26.32 8.08
C ALA A 101 -4.00 26.75 9.16
N TYR A 102 -3.39 25.78 9.86
CA TYR A 102 -2.37 26.05 10.88
C TYR A 102 -1.13 26.73 10.31
N LEU A 103 -0.63 26.27 9.14
CA LEU A 103 0.50 26.90 8.47
C LEU A 103 0.21 28.34 8.07
N ASN A 104 -0.99 28.63 7.59
CA ASN A 104 -1.40 29.98 7.23
C ASN A 104 -1.47 30.90 8.46
N GLU A 105 -2.02 30.41 9.57
CA GLU A 105 -2.02 31.16 10.84
C GLU A 105 -0.61 31.50 11.31
N LEU A 106 0.32 30.54 11.27
CA LEU A 106 1.71 30.77 11.64
C LEU A 106 2.41 31.77 10.70
N LYS A 107 2.15 31.69 9.39
CA LYS A 107 2.70 32.64 8.41
C LYS A 107 2.25 34.06 8.70
N GLU A 108 0.97 34.28 9.02
CA GLU A 108 0.46 35.61 9.39
C GLU A 108 1.09 36.10 10.71
N LYS A 109 1.21 35.24 11.73
CA LYS A 109 1.91 35.60 12.98
C LYS A 109 3.37 36.01 12.74
N ILE A 110 4.08 35.33 11.84
CA ILE A 110 5.46 35.67 11.48
C ILE A 110 5.51 37.02 10.75
N LYS A 111 4.58 37.26 9.81
CA LYS A 111 4.47 38.52 9.06
C LYS A 111 4.20 39.70 10.00
N ASP A 112 3.30 39.54 10.97
CA ASP A 112 3.01 40.57 11.97
C ASP A 112 4.21 40.87 12.87
N LYS A 113 4.95 39.84 13.31
CA LYS A 113 6.19 40.04 14.07
C LYS A 113 7.25 40.78 13.26
N LYS A 114 7.35 40.52 11.94
CA LYS A 114 8.25 41.25 11.05
C LYS A 114 7.83 42.71 10.86
N ARG A 115 6.53 43.00 10.76
CA ARG A 115 6.00 44.37 10.64
C ARG A 115 6.19 45.21 11.90
N LYS A 116 6.24 44.57 13.07
CA LYS A 116 6.45 45.22 14.37
C LYS A 116 7.93 45.41 14.74
N ARG A 117 8.85 44.87 13.94
CA ARG A 117 10.30 45.11 14.05
C ARG A 117 10.69 46.27 13.13
#